data_AF-A0A355DRS8-F1
#
_entry.id   AF-A0A355DRS8-F1
#
_cell.length_a   1.000
_cell.length_b   1.000
_cell.length_c   1.000
_cell.angle_alpha   90.00
_cell.angle_beta   90.00
_cell.angle_gamma   90.00
#
_symmetry.space_group_name_H-M   'P 1'
#
loop_
_entity.id
_entity.type
_entity.pdbx_description
1 polymer ?
#
loop_
_entity_poly.entity_id
_entity_poly.type
_entity_poly.pdbx_seq_one_letter_code
_entity_poly.pdbx_strand_id
1 'polypeptide(L)'
;QSRKHTPLVLDPPPYETVIHLLDQLESGSLDAWWQLNMEMTLNPDSQYYNNEFELDLTKLPGWQEANDVTRNRIIKGAKQYIQQQNDINYDWIGTNKYNRADLSGCRALCLLLQKEPTFLDKLSSEIWTKWASIIVAFPSDNQHNECHIEIIRRSYVNA
;
A
#
# COMPACT_ATOMS: atom_id res chain seq x y z
N GLN A 1 -31.25 -20.92 -21.24
CA GLN A 1 -31.07 -19.47 -21.48
C GLN A 1 -29.84 -19.01 -20.73
N SER A 2 -28.70 -18.83 -21.41
CA SER A 2 -27.49 -18.27 -20.78
C SER A 2 -27.67 -16.76 -20.62
N ARG A 3 -27.73 -16.28 -19.38
CA ARG A 3 -27.59 -14.85 -19.09
C ARG A 3 -26.19 -14.45 -19.55
N LYS A 4 -26.10 -13.64 -20.60
CA LYS A 4 -24.86 -12.95 -20.99
C LYS A 4 -24.51 -12.02 -19.82
N HIS A 5 -23.52 -12.40 -19.02
CA HIS A 5 -22.94 -11.52 -18.01
C HIS A 5 -22.08 -10.52 -18.79
N THR A 6 -22.62 -9.35 -19.11
CA THR A 6 -21.80 -8.26 -19.64
C THR A 6 -20.84 -7.88 -18.51
N PRO A 7 -19.50 -7.99 -18.70
CA PRO A 7 -18.56 -7.56 -17.67
C PRO A 7 -18.84 -6.09 -17.34
N LEU A 8 -18.96 -5.77 -16.06
CA LEU A 8 -19.04 -4.38 -15.62
C LEU A 8 -17.63 -3.81 -15.82
N VAL A 9 -17.45 -3.03 -16.89
CA VAL A 9 -16.18 -2.34 -17.15
C VAL A 9 -16.15 -1.12 -16.25
N LEU A 10 -15.11 -1.00 -15.43
CA LEU A 10 -14.90 0.20 -14.61
C LEU A 10 -14.57 1.39 -15.51
N ASP A 11 -15.25 2.52 -15.28
CA ASP A 11 -15.07 3.79 -16.00
C ASP A 11 -14.81 4.92 -14.99
N PRO A 12 -13.60 5.52 -14.94
CA PRO A 12 -12.46 5.21 -15.81
C PRO A 12 -11.81 3.85 -15.47
N PRO A 13 -11.02 3.27 -16.39
CA PRO A 13 -10.26 2.05 -16.12
C PRO A 13 -9.30 2.22 -14.93
N PRO A 14 -9.05 1.17 -14.12
CA PRO A 14 -8.20 1.26 -12.92
C PRO A 14 -6.81 1.86 -13.19
N TYR A 15 -6.21 1.56 -14.35
CA TYR A 15 -4.93 2.14 -14.77
C TYR A 15 -4.97 3.67 -14.87
N GLU A 16 -6.05 4.26 -15.41
CA GLU A 16 -6.16 5.72 -15.53
C GLU A 16 -6.31 6.37 -14.15
N THR A 17 -7.08 5.74 -13.27
CA THR A 17 -7.22 6.17 -11.87
C THR A 17 -5.88 6.10 -11.13
N VAL A 18 -5.09 5.04 -11.34
CA VAL A 18 -3.73 4.91 -10.78
C VAL A 18 -2.84 6.09 -11.21
N ILE A 19 -2.85 6.45 -12.49
CA ILE A 19 -2.06 7.59 -12.98
C ILE A 19 -2.53 8.90 -12.36
N HIS A 20 -3.85 9.12 -12.29
CA HIS A 20 -4.41 10.32 -11.68
C HIS A 20 -4.03 10.45 -10.19
N LEU A 21 -4.09 9.36 -9.42
CA LEU A 21 -3.70 9.35 -8.01
C LEU A 21 -2.20 9.57 -7.83
N LEU A 22 -1.36 9.09 -8.75
CA LEU A 22 0.06 9.41 -8.76
C LEU A 22 0.31 10.91 -9.00
N ASP A 23 -0.42 11.53 -9.92
CA ASP A 23 -0.33 12.99 -10.14
C ASP A 23 -0.72 13.77 -8.87
N GLN A 24 -1.78 13.34 -8.18
CA GLN A 24 -2.21 13.95 -6.91
C GLN A 24 -1.15 13.79 -5.81
N LEU A 25 -0.58 12.59 -5.68
CA LEU A 25 0.45 12.32 -4.68
C LEU A 25 1.71 13.18 -4.93
N GLU A 26 2.12 13.30 -6.19
CA GLU A 26 3.25 14.13 -6.62
C GLU A 26 2.99 15.63 -6.41
N SER A 27 1.72 16.05 -6.40
CA SER A 27 1.32 17.42 -6.04
C SER A 27 1.22 17.67 -4.53
N GLY A 28 1.43 16.65 -3.70
CA GLY A 28 1.46 16.74 -2.24
C GLY A 28 0.24 16.16 -1.51
N SER A 29 -0.73 15.60 -2.23
CA SER A 29 -1.90 14.94 -1.61
C SER A 29 -1.54 13.54 -1.11
N LEU A 30 -1.15 13.43 0.17
CA LEU A 30 -0.74 12.13 0.75
C LEU A 30 -1.87 11.10 0.80
N ASP A 31 -3.13 11.52 0.90
CA ASP A 31 -4.29 10.62 0.88
C ASP A 31 -4.40 9.83 -0.43
N ALA A 32 -3.86 10.35 -1.52
CA ALA A 32 -3.82 9.63 -2.78
C ALA A 32 -3.04 8.32 -2.68
N TRP A 33 -2.11 8.17 -1.73
CA TRP A 33 -1.37 6.92 -1.54
C TRP A 33 -2.28 5.75 -1.16
N TRP A 34 -3.10 5.87 -0.12
CA TRP A 34 -3.92 4.75 0.31
C TRP A 34 -5.04 4.44 -0.70
N GLN A 35 -5.54 5.46 -1.39
CA GLN A 35 -6.49 5.29 -2.50
C GLN A 35 -5.83 4.55 -3.66
N LEU A 36 -4.61 4.92 -4.03
CA LEU A 36 -3.82 4.24 -5.06
C LEU A 36 -3.63 2.76 -4.71
N ASN A 37 -3.37 2.45 -3.45
CA ASN A 37 -3.24 1.07 -2.96
C ASN A 37 -4.54 0.26 -3.19
N MET A 38 -5.71 0.87 -3.00
CA MET A 38 -7.00 0.23 -3.27
C MET A 38 -7.24 0.03 -4.76
N GLU A 39 -7.00 1.05 -5.57
CA GLU A 39 -7.18 0.96 -7.03
C GLU A 39 -6.28 -0.08 -7.67
N MET A 40 -5.05 -0.25 -7.17
CA MET A 40 -4.15 -1.31 -7.65
C MET A 40 -4.68 -2.73 -7.43
N THR A 41 -5.67 -2.93 -6.54
CA THR A 41 -6.28 -4.26 -6.33
C THR A 41 -7.27 -4.65 -7.44
N LEU A 42 -7.72 -3.69 -8.25
CA LEU A 42 -8.76 -3.90 -9.24
C LEU A 42 -8.19 -4.36 -10.59
N ASN A 43 -8.88 -5.31 -11.21
CA ASN A 43 -8.81 -5.58 -12.65
C ASN A 43 -9.91 -4.77 -13.37
N PRO A 44 -9.81 -4.54 -14.69
CA PRO A 44 -10.84 -3.82 -15.45
C PRO A 44 -12.27 -4.38 -15.34
N ASP A 45 -12.41 -5.67 -15.05
CA ASP A 45 -13.68 -6.40 -14.87
C ASP A 45 -14.05 -6.65 -13.40
N SER A 46 -13.29 -6.08 -12.45
CA SER A 46 -13.54 -6.25 -11.02
C SER A 46 -14.82 -5.56 -10.59
N GLN A 47 -15.65 -6.28 -9.84
CA GLN A 47 -16.90 -5.76 -9.29
C GLN A 47 -16.76 -5.25 -7.84
N TYR A 48 -15.66 -5.60 -7.17
CA TYR A 48 -15.34 -5.24 -5.79
C TYR A 48 -13.82 -5.26 -5.58
N TYR A 49 -13.33 -4.52 -4.58
CA TYR A 49 -11.93 -4.59 -4.16
C TYR A 49 -11.61 -6.00 -3.65
N ASN A 50 -10.70 -6.67 -4.33
CA ASN A 50 -10.21 -8.00 -3.94
C ASN A 50 -8.91 -7.87 -3.16
N ASN A 51 -8.63 -8.80 -2.23
CA ASN A 51 -7.34 -8.86 -1.53
C ASN A 51 -6.94 -7.54 -0.83
N GLU A 52 -7.89 -6.85 -0.18
CA GLU A 52 -7.61 -5.56 0.48
C GLU A 52 -6.57 -5.64 1.61
N PHE A 53 -6.21 -6.84 2.06
CA PHE A 53 -5.17 -7.11 3.06
C PHE A 53 -3.88 -7.69 2.46
N GLU A 54 -3.75 -7.82 1.13
CA GLU A 54 -2.46 -8.19 0.52
C GLU A 54 -1.42 -7.10 0.83
N LEU A 55 -0.37 -7.48 1.54
CA LEU A 55 0.70 -6.58 1.98
C LEU A 55 1.68 -6.28 0.83
N ASP A 56 1.92 -7.26 -0.04
CA ASP A 56 2.86 -7.16 -1.13
C ASP A 56 2.20 -6.50 -2.35
N LEU A 57 2.41 -5.18 -2.47
CA LEU A 57 1.93 -4.40 -3.61
C LEU A 57 2.36 -4.95 -4.96
N THR A 58 3.48 -5.69 -5.02
CA THR A 58 3.96 -6.24 -6.28
C THR A 58 3.09 -7.36 -6.81
N LYS A 59 2.25 -7.98 -5.97
CA LYS A 59 1.30 -9.02 -6.39
C LYS A 59 -0.02 -8.46 -6.91
N LEU A 60 -0.28 -7.17 -6.71
CA LEU A 60 -1.53 -6.56 -7.10
C LEU A 60 -1.59 -6.34 -8.63
N PRO A 61 -2.79 -6.48 -9.25
CA PRO A 61 -2.97 -6.25 -10.68
C PRO A 61 -2.38 -4.93 -11.19
N GLY A 62 -2.66 -3.82 -10.50
CA GLY A 62 -2.18 -2.50 -10.90
C GLY A 62 -0.66 -2.37 -10.94
N TRP A 63 0.08 -3.14 -10.12
CA TRP A 63 1.54 -3.19 -10.21
C TRP A 63 2.03 -4.01 -11.41
N GLN A 64 1.38 -5.15 -11.64
CA GLN A 64 1.73 -6.07 -12.72
C GLN A 64 1.52 -5.42 -14.09
N GLU A 65 0.44 -4.66 -14.25
CA GLU A 65 0.12 -3.91 -15.47
C GLU A 65 0.95 -2.62 -15.64
N ALA A 66 1.41 -2.02 -14.54
CA ALA A 66 2.23 -0.82 -14.58
C ALA A 66 3.56 -1.05 -15.30
N ASN A 67 3.93 -0.11 -16.18
CA ASN A 67 5.27 -0.07 -16.77
C ASN A 67 6.31 0.47 -15.77
N ASP A 68 7.59 0.42 -16.14
CA ASP A 68 8.68 0.82 -15.25
C ASP A 68 8.62 2.30 -14.85
N VAL A 69 8.09 3.18 -15.71
CA VAL A 69 7.88 4.60 -15.37
C VAL A 69 6.87 4.72 -14.24
N THR A 70 5.70 4.09 -14.38
CA THR A 70 4.65 4.08 -13.36
C THR A 70 5.13 3.41 -12.08
N ARG A 71 5.83 2.27 -12.15
CA ARG A 71 6.40 1.60 -10.98
C ARG A 71 7.38 2.48 -10.22
N ASN A 72 8.24 3.22 -10.92
CA ASN A 72 9.16 4.17 -10.29
C ASN A 72 8.41 5.32 -9.59
N ARG A 73 7.29 5.80 -10.16
CA ARG A 73 6.43 6.80 -9.51
C ARG A 73 5.79 6.24 -8.24
N ILE A 74 5.28 5.00 -8.27
CA ILE A 74 4.73 4.30 -7.09
C ILE A 74 5.80 4.17 -5.99
N ILE A 75 7.03 3.76 -6.33
CA ILE A 75 8.13 3.65 -5.36
C ILE A 75 8.46 5.01 -4.73
N LYS A 76 8.49 6.09 -5.53
CA LYS A 76 8.68 7.46 -5.00
C LYS A 76 7.54 7.87 -4.07
N GLY A 77 6.30 7.56 -4.44
CA GLY A 77 5.12 7.78 -3.62
C GLY A 77 5.20 7.06 -2.27
N ALA A 78 5.69 5.81 -2.25
CA ALA A 78 5.90 5.05 -1.02
C ALA A 78 6.88 5.76 -0.08
N LYS A 79 8.01 6.26 -0.60
CA LYS A 79 8.98 7.04 0.20
C LYS A 79 8.35 8.29 0.77
N GLN A 80 7.66 9.05 -0.08
CA GLN A 80 7.00 10.28 0.30
C GLN A 80 5.99 10.04 1.43
N TYR A 81 5.15 9.00 1.29
CA TYR A 81 4.16 8.65 2.29
C TYR A 81 4.78 8.29 3.64
N ILE A 82 5.80 7.43 3.66
CA ILE A 82 6.47 7.03 4.92
C ILE A 82 7.15 8.20 5.63
N GLN A 83 7.73 9.11 4.87
CA GLN A 83 8.43 10.28 5.42
C GLN A 83 7.48 11.37 5.90
N GLN A 84 6.37 11.59 5.19
CA GLN A 84 5.54 12.79 5.37
C GLN A 84 4.22 12.53 6.10
N GLN A 85 3.70 11.30 6.10
CA GLN A 85 2.45 10.99 6.80
C GLN A 85 2.65 11.11 8.32
N ASN A 86 1.90 12.00 8.95
CA ASN A 86 1.96 12.25 10.39
C ASN A 86 0.62 12.00 11.10
N ASP A 87 -0.47 11.87 10.34
CA ASP A 87 -1.81 11.65 10.85
C ASP A 87 -2.08 10.15 11.00
N ILE A 88 -1.30 9.49 11.86
CA ILE A 88 -1.48 8.06 12.17
C ILE A 88 -2.49 7.91 13.29
N ASN A 89 -3.50 7.07 13.04
CA ASN A 89 -4.52 6.75 14.03
C ASN A 89 -4.23 5.39 14.68
N TYR A 90 -4.20 5.34 16.02
CA TYR A 90 -3.99 4.10 16.77
C TYR A 90 -5.27 3.53 17.39
N ASP A 91 -6.38 4.29 17.38
CA ASP A 91 -7.63 3.94 18.08
C ASP A 91 -8.34 2.71 17.49
N TRP A 92 -8.02 2.34 16.24
CA TRP A 92 -8.58 1.15 15.61
C TRP A 92 -7.90 -0.14 16.09
N ILE A 93 -6.69 -0.06 16.66
CA ILE A 93 -5.93 -1.24 17.09
C ILE A 93 -6.65 -1.94 18.24
N GLY A 94 -6.84 -3.25 18.11
CA GLY A 94 -7.61 -4.05 19.08
C GLY A 94 -9.12 -3.95 18.92
N THR A 95 -9.60 -3.26 17.87
CA THR A 95 -11.01 -3.24 17.48
C THR A 95 -11.26 -4.15 16.26
N ASN A 96 -12.52 -4.29 15.84
CA ASN A 96 -12.89 -4.99 14.60
C ASN A 96 -13.00 -4.04 13.39
N LYS A 97 -12.23 -2.94 13.39
CA LYS A 97 -12.18 -1.96 12.31
C LYS A 97 -10.74 -1.78 11.86
N TYR A 98 -10.56 -1.55 10.57
CA TYR A 98 -9.25 -1.31 9.97
C TYR A 98 -9.19 0.10 9.37
N ASN A 99 -8.06 0.77 9.54
CA ASN A 99 -7.78 2.03 8.87
C ASN A 99 -6.91 1.78 7.63
N ARG A 100 -7.50 1.95 6.44
CA ARG A 100 -6.81 1.74 5.16
C ARG A 100 -5.61 2.65 4.98
N ALA A 101 -5.67 3.89 5.48
CA ALA A 101 -4.54 4.82 5.42
C ALA A 101 -3.35 4.27 6.21
N ASP A 102 -3.56 3.91 7.48
CA ASP A 102 -2.50 3.36 8.33
C ASP A 102 -1.93 2.06 7.74
N LEU A 103 -2.79 1.12 7.32
CA LEU A 103 -2.36 -0.13 6.70
C LEU A 103 -1.56 0.07 5.40
N SER A 104 -1.84 1.14 4.64
CA SER A 104 -1.08 1.47 3.43
C SER A 104 0.37 1.88 3.72
N GLY A 105 0.69 2.27 4.96
CA GLY A 105 2.07 2.46 5.40
C GLY A 105 2.85 1.15 5.46
N CYS A 106 2.25 0.07 5.96
CA CYS A 106 2.89 -1.26 5.95
C CYS A 106 3.18 -1.73 4.52
N ARG A 107 2.24 -1.48 3.59
CA ARG A 107 2.43 -1.75 2.16
C ARG A 107 3.58 -0.95 1.56
N ALA A 108 3.68 0.34 1.90
CA ALA A 108 4.80 1.19 1.48
C ALA A 108 6.15 0.66 2.00
N LEU A 109 6.24 0.32 3.29
CA LEU A 109 7.45 -0.26 3.87
C LEU A 109 7.81 -1.59 3.21
N CYS A 110 6.82 -2.45 2.93
CA CYS A 110 7.06 -3.72 2.26
C CYS A 110 7.55 -3.53 0.83
N LEU A 111 6.96 -2.61 0.07
CA LEU A 111 7.42 -2.28 -1.28
C LEU A 111 8.86 -1.74 -1.25
N LEU A 112 9.17 -0.85 -0.31
CA LEU A 112 10.51 -0.27 -0.17
C LEU A 112 11.54 -1.31 0.25
N LEU A 113 11.18 -2.27 1.11
CA LEU A 113 12.06 -3.38 1.48
C LEU A 113 12.46 -4.20 0.23
N GLN A 114 11.52 -4.44 -0.68
CA GLN A 114 11.77 -5.22 -1.88
C GLN A 114 12.51 -4.46 -2.99
N LYS A 115 12.21 -3.17 -3.17
CA LYS A 115 12.69 -2.39 -4.33
C LYS A 115 13.84 -1.46 -4.00
N GLU A 116 13.87 -0.92 -2.79
CA GLU A 116 14.90 0.02 -2.34
C GLU A 116 15.26 -0.19 -0.86
N PRO A 117 15.78 -1.36 -0.46
CA PRO A 117 16.04 -1.69 0.94
C PRO A 117 16.97 -0.70 1.64
N THR A 118 17.93 -0.11 0.90
CA THR A 118 18.87 0.88 1.44
C THR A 118 18.22 2.22 1.81
N PHE A 119 16.99 2.48 1.36
CA PHE A 119 16.20 3.62 1.83
C PHE A 119 15.73 3.40 3.27
N LEU A 120 15.34 2.16 3.62
CA LEU A 120 14.89 1.83 4.98
C LEU A 120 16.00 2.01 6.01
N ASP A 121 17.25 1.76 5.63
CA ASP A 121 18.42 1.96 6.50
C ASP A 121 18.69 3.44 6.83
N LYS A 122 18.07 4.36 6.09
CA LYS A 122 18.20 5.83 6.27
C LYS A 122 17.03 6.44 7.04
N LEU A 123 15.99 5.66 7.35
CA LEU A 123 14.86 6.15 8.13
C LEU A 123 15.31 6.42 9.57
N SER A 124 14.81 7.51 10.16
CA SER A 124 15.08 7.84 11.56
C SER A 124 14.33 6.89 12.50
N SER A 125 14.81 6.77 13.75
CA SER A 125 14.12 6.05 14.81
C SER A 125 12.72 6.60 15.08
N GLU A 126 12.51 7.91 14.91
CA GLU A 126 11.18 8.53 15.01
C GLU A 126 10.20 7.97 13.97
N ILE A 127 10.63 7.81 12.71
CA ILE A 127 9.78 7.21 11.66
C ILE A 127 9.49 5.74 12.00
N TRP A 128 10.49 4.98 12.45
CA TRP A 128 10.28 3.58 12.84
C TRP A 128 9.33 3.44 14.02
N THR A 129 9.49 4.26 15.06
CA THR A 129 8.61 4.31 16.24
C THR A 129 7.18 4.61 15.82
N LYS A 130 6.99 5.60 14.94
CA LYS A 130 5.69 6.01 14.42
C LYS A 130 4.94 4.86 13.74
N TRP A 131 5.64 4.07 12.92
CA TRP A 131 5.03 2.96 12.16
C TRP A 131 4.99 1.63 12.90
N ALA A 132 5.77 1.44 13.97
CA ALA A 132 5.92 0.16 14.67
C ALA A 132 4.57 -0.44 15.14
N SER A 133 3.72 0.37 15.78
CA SER A 133 2.42 -0.10 16.26
C SER A 133 1.51 -0.57 15.12
N ILE A 134 1.54 0.12 13.98
CA ILE A 134 0.74 -0.23 12.80
C ILE A 134 1.26 -1.53 12.18
N ILE A 135 2.58 -1.71 12.09
CA ILE A 135 3.22 -2.93 11.59
C ILE A 135 2.82 -4.15 12.43
N VAL A 136 2.86 -4.02 13.75
CA VAL A 136 2.48 -5.08 14.69
C VAL A 136 0.99 -5.39 14.61
N ALA A 137 0.14 -4.38 14.45
CA ALA A 137 -1.31 -4.52 14.37
C ALA A 137 -1.83 -4.92 12.97
N PHE A 138 -0.96 -5.02 11.96
CA PHE A 138 -1.38 -5.35 10.60
C PHE A 138 -2.07 -6.73 10.55
N PRO A 139 -3.27 -6.84 9.95
CA PRO A 139 -3.98 -8.11 9.83
C PRO A 139 -3.28 -8.99 8.79
N SER A 140 -2.33 -9.80 9.23
CA SER A 140 -1.69 -10.82 8.39
C SER A 140 -2.23 -12.19 8.76
N ASP A 141 -3.02 -12.79 7.87
CA ASP A 141 -3.42 -14.20 7.97
C ASP A 141 -2.22 -15.16 7.77
N ASN A 142 -1.09 -14.63 7.28
CA ASN A 142 0.11 -15.41 7.00
C ASN A 142 1.21 -15.09 8.01
N GLN A 143 1.32 -15.94 9.03
CA GLN A 143 2.45 -16.02 9.96
C GLN A 143 3.83 -16.23 9.27
N HIS A 144 3.84 -16.38 7.94
CA HIS A 144 5.02 -16.65 7.12
C HIS A 144 5.24 -15.61 6.00
N ASN A 145 4.56 -14.46 6.02
CA ASN A 145 4.90 -13.41 5.06
C ASN A 145 6.29 -12.83 5.42
N GLU A 146 7.32 -13.22 4.65
CA GLU A 146 8.72 -12.81 4.88
C GLU A 146 8.88 -11.29 4.95
N CYS A 147 8.12 -10.56 4.12
CA CYS A 147 8.13 -9.11 4.13
C CYS A 147 7.61 -8.57 5.46
N HIS A 148 6.50 -9.10 5.96
CA HIS A 148 5.92 -8.70 7.24
C HIS A 148 6.87 -8.97 8.41
N ILE A 149 7.48 -10.17 8.44
CA ILE A 149 8.46 -10.54 9.46
C ILE A 149 9.67 -9.60 9.44
N GLU A 150 10.20 -9.28 8.27
CA GLU A 150 11.37 -8.40 8.17
C GLU A 150 11.07 -6.95 8.54
N ILE A 151 9.90 -6.41 8.17
CA ILE A 151 9.52 -5.06 8.63
C ILE A 151 9.23 -5.02 10.14
N ILE A 152 8.71 -6.09 10.74
CA ILE A 152 8.62 -6.23 12.21
C ILE A 152 10.02 -6.19 12.82
N ARG A 153 10.95 -7.03 12.32
CA ARG A 153 12.33 -7.09 12.83
C ARG A 153 13.00 -5.72 12.77
N ARG A 154 12.89 -5.02 11.64
CA ARG A 154 13.45 -3.68 11.45
C ARG A 154 12.81 -2.66 12.38
N SER A 155 11.49 -2.72 12.59
CA SER A 155 10.81 -1.82 13.53
C SER A 155 11.33 -2.00 14.95
N TYR A 156 11.55 -3.24 15.41
CA TYR A 156 12.08 -3.51 16.75
C TYR A 156 13.53 -3.03 16.95
N VAL A 157 14.36 -3.11 15.90
CA VAL A 157 15.78 -2.72 15.98
C VAL A 157 15.98 -1.21 15.89
N ASN A 158 15.11 -0.52 15.14
CA ASN A 158 15.33 0.88 14.79
C ASN A 158 14.37 1.86 15.47
N ALA A 159 13.27 1.41 16.10
CA ALA A 159 12.41 2.27 16.93
C ALA A 159 13.12 2.56 18.26
#